data_AF-A0AAD7XWZ7-F1
#
_entry.id   AF-A0AAD7XWZ7-F1
#
_cell.length_a   1.000
_cell.length_b   1.000
_cell.length_c   1.000
_cell.angle_alpha   90.00
_cell.angle_beta   90.00
_cell.angle_gamma   90.00
#
_symmetry.space_group_name_H-M   'P 1'
#
loop_
_entity.id
_entity.type
_entity.pdbx_description
1 polymer ?
#
loop_
_entity_poly.entity_id
_entity_poly.type
_entity_poly.pdbx_seq_one_letter_code
_entity_poly.pdbx_strand_id
1 'polypeptide(L)'
;MEEEARKRKERLSALRKRKVDGDNKSERTLAFRSYTPNDENLKQHVNIATPDDVGETVESETKSFTKDVLAEAAVKEKEEVDLFNLQPKKPNWDLKRDVEKKLERLDRRTQKAVLELIRQRLSNETDKTANLAEAVANAEKQQQLEKED
;
A
#
# COMPACT_ATOMS: atom_id res chain seq x y z
N MET A 1 40.75 -42.66 -13.53
CA MET A 1 41.65 -42.66 -12.35
C MET A 1 41.92 -41.25 -11.80
N GLU A 2 42.36 -40.29 -12.61
CA GLU A 2 42.68 -38.93 -12.12
C GLU A 2 41.46 -38.15 -11.58
N GLU A 3 40.29 -38.35 -12.20
CA GLU A 3 39.05 -37.69 -11.78
C GLU A 3 38.54 -38.19 -10.42
N GLU A 4 38.71 -39.48 -10.12
CA GLU A 4 38.30 -40.07 -8.85
C GLU A 4 39.20 -39.61 -7.70
N ALA A 5 40.50 -39.45 -7.98
CA ALA A 5 41.46 -38.89 -7.03
C ALA A 5 41.13 -37.43 -6.69
N ARG A 6 40.72 -36.63 -7.67
CA ARG A 6 40.26 -35.24 -7.47
C ARG A 6 39.01 -35.18 -6.57
N LYS A 7 37.99 -35.99 -6.86
CA LYS A 7 36.76 -36.07 -6.04
C LYS A 7 37.06 -36.49 -4.59
N ARG A 8 37.98 -37.43 -4.37
CA ARG A 8 38.41 -37.84 -3.02
C ARG A 8 39.12 -36.71 -2.28
N LYS A 9 40.02 -35.99 -2.97
CA LYS A 9 40.74 -34.85 -2.39
C LYS A 9 39.79 -33.73 -1.96
N GLU A 10 38.78 -33.44 -2.78
CA GLU A 10 37.75 -32.45 -2.49
C GLU A 10 36.85 -32.88 -1.32
N ARG A 11 36.44 -34.15 -1.27
CA ARG A 11 35.65 -34.68 -0.15
C ARG A 11 36.43 -34.62 1.17
N LEU A 12 37.72 -34.97 1.14
CA LEU A 12 38.60 -34.88 2.31
C LEU A 12 38.86 -33.44 2.75
N SER A 13 38.97 -32.49 1.82
CA SER A 13 39.12 -31.08 2.16
C SER A 13 37.84 -30.51 2.79
N ALA A 14 36.67 -30.88 2.28
CA ALA A 14 35.38 -30.51 2.87
C ALA A 14 35.20 -31.09 4.29
N LEU A 15 35.60 -32.34 4.52
CA LEU A 15 35.60 -32.97 5.84
C LEU A 15 36.55 -32.27 6.83
N ARG A 16 37.73 -31.83 6.37
CA ARG A 16 38.68 -31.08 7.20
C ARG A 16 38.17 -29.69 7.56
N LYS A 17 37.61 -28.94 6.60
CA LYS A 17 37.02 -27.61 6.88
C LYS A 17 35.92 -27.69 7.93
N ARG A 18 34.98 -28.63 7.78
CA ARG A 18 33.89 -28.84 8.75
C ARG A 18 34.37 -29.21 10.15
N LYS A 19 35.49 -29.96 10.27
CA LYS A 19 36.03 -30.33 11.58
C LYS A 19 36.75 -29.16 12.26
N VAL A 20 37.35 -28.26 11.50
CA VAL A 20 37.95 -27.02 12.02
C VAL A 20 36.87 -26.05 12.49
N ASP A 21 35.74 -25.97 11.79
CA ASP A 21 34.62 -25.10 12.20
C ASP A 21 33.86 -25.63 13.44
N GLY A 22 33.93 -26.94 13.70
CA GLY A 22 33.23 -27.60 14.81
C GLY A 22 33.95 -27.55 16.18
N ASP A 23 35.21 -27.10 16.22
CA ASP A 23 36.01 -26.95 17.45
C ASP A 23 36.30 -25.48 17.78
N ASN A 24 35.53 -24.55 17.19
CA ASN A 24 35.52 -23.16 17.61
C ASN A 24 34.72 -23.05 18.91
N LYS A 25 35.37 -23.44 20.01
CA LYS A 25 35.04 -22.97 21.35
C LYS A 25 35.34 -21.47 21.34
N SER A 26 34.44 -20.67 20.75
CA SER A 26 34.58 -19.22 20.73
C SER A 26 34.78 -18.79 22.18
N GLU A 27 35.95 -18.21 22.45
CA GLU A 27 36.25 -17.60 23.74
C GLU A 27 35.18 -16.54 23.95
N ARG A 28 34.19 -16.85 24.78
CA ARG A 28 33.11 -15.92 25.11
C ARG A 28 33.74 -14.81 25.95
N THR A 29 34.16 -13.75 25.29
CA THR A 29 34.70 -12.56 25.94
C THR A 29 33.56 -11.85 26.67
N LEU A 30 33.79 -11.52 27.94
CA LEU A 30 32.77 -10.90 28.78
C LEU A 30 32.81 -9.38 28.53
N ALA A 31 31.69 -8.80 28.07
CA ALA A 31 31.61 -7.37 27.79
C ALA A 31 30.84 -6.63 28.90
N PHE A 32 31.47 -5.67 29.57
CA PHE A 32 30.81 -4.80 30.55
C PHE A 32 30.62 -3.39 29.98
N ARG A 33 29.45 -2.80 30.22
CA ARG A 33 29.10 -1.44 29.75
C ARG A 33 29.32 -0.36 30.82
N SER A 34 29.13 -0.69 32.09
CA SER A 34 29.11 0.29 33.20
C SER A 34 30.01 -0.08 34.37
N TYR A 35 30.87 -1.09 34.22
CA TYR A 35 31.71 -1.59 35.31
C TYR A 35 33.10 -1.98 34.81
N THR A 36 34.11 -1.52 35.55
CA THR A 36 35.51 -1.93 35.37
C THR A 36 35.90 -2.80 36.57
N PRO A 37 36.19 -4.09 36.38
CA PRO A 37 36.61 -4.96 37.47
C PRO A 37 37.90 -4.47 38.13
N ASN A 38 38.02 -4.59 39.45
CA ASN A 38 39.25 -4.23 40.18
C ASN A 38 40.34 -5.31 40.09
N ASP A 39 39.98 -6.57 39.86
CA ASP A 39 40.91 -7.70 39.77
C ASP A 39 41.68 -7.68 38.43
N GLU A 40 43.01 -7.72 38.50
CA GLU A 40 43.91 -7.63 37.34
C GLU A 40 43.75 -8.80 36.37
N ASN A 41 43.46 -10.01 36.87
CA ASN A 41 43.23 -11.17 36.00
C ASN A 41 41.93 -11.01 35.19
N LEU A 42 40.90 -10.44 35.82
CA LEU A 42 39.60 -10.26 35.19
C LEU A 42 39.62 -9.12 34.15
N LYS A 43 40.42 -8.08 34.38
CA LYS A 43 40.63 -6.98 33.41
C LYS A 43 41.18 -7.46 32.07
N GLN A 44 42.02 -8.50 32.05
CA GLN A 44 42.62 -9.03 30.81
C GLN A 44 41.61 -9.76 29.91
N HIS A 45 40.50 -10.23 30.48
CA HIS A 45 39.50 -11.03 29.77
C HIS A 45 38.17 -10.30 29.55
N VAL A 46 38.10 -9.03 29.95
CA VAL A 46 36.90 -8.20 29.87
C VAL A 46 37.11 -7.11 28.83
N ASN A 47 36.18 -7.02 27.87
CA ASN A 47 36.12 -5.91 26.93
C ASN A 47 35.13 -4.86 27.46
N ILE A 48 35.56 -3.61 27.58
CA ILE A 48 34.65 -2.52 27.95
C ILE A 48 33.96 -2.05 26.66
N ALA A 49 32.65 -2.23 26.60
CA ALA A 49 31.87 -1.86 25.42
C ALA A 49 31.78 -0.33 25.29
N THR A 50 32.21 0.20 24.14
CA THR A 50 32.11 1.63 23.80
C THR A 50 30.74 1.96 23.18
N PRO A 51 30.34 3.25 23.11
CA PRO A 51 29.11 3.67 22.45
C PRO A 51 28.98 3.25 20.97
N ASP A 52 30.09 2.91 20.31
CA ASP A 52 30.10 2.39 18.93
C ASP A 52 29.70 0.90 18.85
N ASP A 53 29.76 0.19 19.97
CA ASP A 53 29.35 -1.22 20.11
C ASP A 53 27.83 -1.33 20.38
N VAL A 54 27.14 -0.18 20.45
CA VAL A 54 25.68 -0.13 20.42
C VAL A 54 25.27 -0.37 18.99
N GLY A 55 24.65 -1.52 18.75
CA GLY A 55 24.11 -1.89 17.44
C GLY A 55 22.99 -0.95 16.98
N GLU A 56 22.11 -1.48 16.15
CA GLU A 56 21.02 -0.69 15.58
C GLU A 56 20.13 -0.11 16.68
N THR A 57 20.07 1.23 16.72
CA THR A 57 19.31 2.00 17.71
C THR A 57 18.02 2.52 17.05
N VAL A 58 16.98 2.79 17.83
CA VAL A 58 15.72 3.35 17.30
C VAL A 58 15.95 4.63 16.47
N GLU A 59 16.96 5.41 16.83
CA GLU A 59 17.40 6.60 16.10
C GLU A 59 17.96 6.29 14.70
N SER A 60 18.68 5.18 14.53
CA SER A 60 19.17 4.78 13.19
C SER A 60 18.05 4.31 12.29
N GLU A 61 17.07 3.60 12.86
CA GLU A 61 15.87 3.16 12.14
C GLU A 61 14.98 4.36 11.76
N THR A 62 14.76 5.31 12.67
CA THR A 62 13.90 6.48 12.40
C THR A 62 14.50 7.45 11.37
N LYS A 63 15.84 7.47 11.24
CA LYS A 63 16.54 8.31 10.25
C LYS A 63 16.21 7.96 8.79
N SER A 64 15.81 6.73 8.47
CA SER A 64 15.39 6.39 7.10
C SER A 64 14.00 6.96 6.82
N PHE A 65 13.04 6.72 7.71
CA PHE A 65 11.66 7.21 7.58
C PHE A 65 11.60 8.73 7.46
N THR A 66 12.38 9.45 8.27
CA THR A 66 12.45 10.93 8.18
C THR A 66 12.97 11.42 6.84
N LYS A 67 13.96 10.74 6.24
CA LYS A 67 14.46 11.07 4.90
C LYS A 67 13.41 10.83 3.83
N ASP A 68 12.68 9.73 3.92
CA ASP A 68 11.63 9.38 2.94
C ASP A 68 10.48 10.38 2.97
N VAL A 69 10.00 10.73 4.17
CA VAL A 69 8.94 11.73 4.36
C VAL A 69 9.38 13.10 3.83
N LEU A 70 10.64 13.50 4.11
CA LEU A 70 11.18 14.77 3.63
C LEU A 70 11.31 14.79 2.10
N ALA A 71 11.71 13.67 1.49
CA ALA A 71 11.77 13.51 0.05
C ALA A 71 10.37 13.60 -0.59
N GLU A 72 9.37 12.94 0.00
CA GLU A 72 7.98 13.01 -0.47
C GLU A 72 7.41 14.44 -0.37
N ALA A 73 7.67 15.14 0.73
CA ALA A 73 7.25 16.53 0.90
C ALA A 73 7.92 17.44 -0.14
N ALA A 74 9.22 17.26 -0.41
CA ALA A 74 9.93 18.03 -1.43
C ALA A 74 9.45 17.73 -2.86
N VAL A 75 8.90 16.54 -3.12
CA VAL A 75 8.24 16.21 -4.40
C VAL A 75 6.89 16.93 -4.50
N LYS A 76 6.08 16.90 -3.43
CA LYS A 76 4.78 17.61 -3.39
C LYS A 76 4.90 19.13 -3.50
N GLU A 77 6.00 19.71 -3.01
CA GLU A 77 6.27 21.15 -3.15
C GLU A 77 6.70 21.53 -4.58
N LYS A 78 7.35 20.61 -5.29
CA LYS A 78 7.73 20.79 -6.71
C LYS A 78 6.57 20.54 -7.67
N GLU A 79 5.57 19.78 -7.23
CA GLU A 79 4.32 19.64 -7.97
C GLU A 79 3.65 21.01 -8.05
N GLU A 80 3.39 21.47 -9.27
CA GLU A 80 2.76 22.77 -9.49
C GLU A 80 1.41 22.80 -8.78
N VAL A 81 1.29 23.70 -7.79
CA VAL A 81 0.04 23.87 -7.03
C VAL A 81 -1.05 24.28 -8.01
N ASP A 82 -2.03 23.41 -8.22
CA ASP A 82 -3.17 23.68 -9.07
C ASP A 82 -3.96 24.88 -8.51
N LEU A 83 -3.82 26.02 -9.19
CA LEU A 83 -4.44 27.30 -8.84
C LEU A 83 -5.97 27.21 -8.79
N PHE A 84 -6.59 26.24 -9.47
CA PHE A 84 -8.03 26.02 -9.42
C PHE A 84 -8.49 25.44 -8.06
N ASN A 85 -7.64 24.69 -7.38
CA ASN A 85 -7.94 24.15 -6.04
C ASN A 85 -7.73 25.19 -4.92
N LEU A 86 -6.89 26.21 -5.18
CA LEU A 86 -6.58 27.29 -4.23
C LEU A 86 -7.59 28.44 -4.28
N GLN A 87 -8.44 28.50 -5.32
CA GLN A 87 -9.50 29.50 -5.40
C GLN A 87 -10.49 29.37 -4.25
N PRO A 88 -10.97 30.50 -3.68
CA PRO A 88 -11.98 30.46 -2.64
C PRO A 88 -13.24 29.74 -3.16
N LYS A 89 -13.56 28.61 -2.55
CA LYS A 89 -14.72 27.81 -2.94
C LYS A 89 -16.02 28.53 -2.56
N LYS A 90 -17.10 28.20 -3.25
CA LYS A 90 -18.45 28.73 -2.95
C LYS A 90 -18.80 28.44 -1.48
N PRO A 91 -19.46 29.35 -0.74
CA PRO A 91 -19.84 29.11 0.66
C PRO A 91 -20.61 27.80 0.90
N ASN A 92 -21.41 27.37 -0.09
CA ASN A 92 -22.22 26.15 -0.02
C ASN A 92 -21.52 24.90 -0.57
N TRP A 93 -20.21 24.95 -0.86
CA TRP A 93 -19.50 23.82 -1.48
C TRP A 93 -19.47 22.58 -0.58
N ASP A 94 -19.32 22.80 0.72
CA ASP A 94 -19.31 21.75 1.74
C ASP A 94 -20.70 21.11 1.86
N LEU A 95 -21.73 21.96 1.92
CA LEU A 95 -23.12 21.51 1.94
C LEU A 95 -23.45 20.67 0.70
N LYS A 96 -23.00 21.08 -0.48
CA LYS A 96 -23.20 20.31 -1.71
C LYS A 96 -22.51 18.95 -1.62
N ARG A 97 -21.22 18.91 -1.27
CA ARG A 97 -20.45 17.67 -1.16
C ARG A 97 -21.11 16.66 -0.21
N ASP A 98 -21.55 17.12 0.95
CA ASP A 98 -22.10 16.26 1.99
C ASP A 98 -23.53 15.79 1.67
N VAL A 99 -24.29 16.59 0.92
CA VAL A 99 -25.67 16.29 0.50
C VAL A 99 -25.70 15.44 -0.79
N GLU A 100 -24.70 15.58 -1.68
CA GLU A 100 -24.59 14.87 -2.97
C GLU A 100 -24.82 13.36 -2.80
N LYS A 101 -24.12 12.74 -1.85
CA LYS A 101 -24.21 11.28 -1.59
C LYS A 101 -25.60 10.83 -1.13
N LYS A 102 -26.34 11.72 -0.44
CA LYS A 102 -27.72 11.45 -0.01
C LYS A 102 -28.69 11.63 -1.17
N LEU A 103 -28.49 12.67 -1.99
CA LEU A 103 -29.28 12.94 -3.18
C LEU A 103 -29.13 11.83 -4.22
N GLU A 104 -27.93 11.33 -4.47
CA GLU A 104 -27.71 10.22 -5.42
C GLU A 104 -28.53 8.98 -5.04
N ARG A 105 -28.53 8.62 -3.75
CA ARG A 105 -29.33 7.50 -3.23
C ARG A 105 -30.82 7.75 -3.36
N LEU A 106 -31.26 8.99 -3.14
CA LEU A 106 -32.66 9.37 -3.24
C LEU A 106 -33.12 9.38 -4.71
N ASP A 107 -32.33 9.96 -5.60
CA ASP A 107 -32.61 10.07 -7.04
C ASP A 107 -32.80 8.68 -7.66
N ARG A 108 -31.93 7.71 -7.34
CA ARG A 108 -32.11 6.32 -7.80
C ARG A 108 -33.44 5.71 -7.35
N ARG A 109 -33.91 6.04 -6.14
CA ARG A 109 -35.22 5.57 -5.63
C ARG A 109 -36.37 6.31 -6.28
N THR A 110 -36.23 7.62 -6.50
CA THR A 110 -37.20 8.46 -7.19
C THR A 110 -37.41 7.99 -8.62
N GLN A 111 -36.33 7.76 -9.37
CA GLN A 111 -36.39 7.20 -10.73
C GLN A 111 -37.09 5.84 -10.75
N LYS A 112 -36.79 4.96 -9.78
CA LYS A 112 -37.49 3.66 -9.65
C LYS A 112 -38.99 3.83 -9.38
N ALA A 113 -39.36 4.72 -8.46
CA ALA A 113 -40.75 5.02 -8.14
C ALA A 113 -41.49 5.63 -9.34
N VAL A 114 -40.85 6.52 -10.10
CA VAL A 114 -41.39 7.09 -11.34
C VAL A 114 -41.64 5.98 -12.37
N LEU A 115 -40.69 5.07 -12.57
CA LEU A 115 -40.86 3.93 -13.47
C LEU A 115 -42.02 3.02 -13.05
N GLU A 116 -42.16 2.76 -11.74
CA GLU A 116 -43.28 1.98 -11.21
C GLU A 116 -44.62 2.66 -11.42
N LEU A 117 -44.69 3.98 -11.19
CA LEU A 117 -45.89 4.77 -11.41
C LEU A 117 -46.29 4.81 -12.89
N ILE A 118 -45.31 4.90 -13.80
CA ILE A 118 -45.52 4.81 -15.24
C ILE A 118 -46.09 3.43 -15.61
N ARG A 119 -45.51 2.35 -15.08
CA ARG A 119 -46.02 0.98 -15.30
C ARG A 119 -47.47 0.80 -14.82
N GLN A 120 -47.79 1.30 -13.62
CA GLN A 120 -49.14 1.23 -13.06
C GLN A 120 -50.14 2.06 -13.89
N ARG A 121 -49.74 3.25 -14.36
CA ARG A 121 -50.58 4.07 -15.24
C ARG A 121 -50.84 3.35 -16.56
N LEU A 122 -49.81 2.78 -17.18
CA LEU A 122 -49.93 1.99 -18.40
C LEU A 122 -50.84 0.76 -18.20
N SER A 123 -50.68 0.01 -17.11
CA SER A 123 -51.52 -1.17 -16.84
C SER A 123 -52.98 -0.84 -16.53
N ASN A 124 -53.27 0.38 -16.06
CA ASN A 124 -54.63 0.83 -15.81
C ASN A 124 -55.28 1.47 -17.05
N GLU A 125 -54.48 1.82 -18.06
CA GLU A 125 -54.91 2.51 -19.28
C GLU A 125 -54.88 1.56 -20.50
N THR A 126 -54.98 0.24 -20.27
CA THR A 126 -54.80 -0.87 -21.23
C THR A 126 -55.56 -0.79 -22.56
N ASP A 127 -56.54 0.10 -22.69
CA ASP A 127 -57.25 0.33 -23.95
C ASP A 127 -56.51 1.31 -24.90
N LYS A 128 -55.52 2.07 -24.43
CA LYS A 128 -54.71 3.00 -25.26
C LYS A 128 -53.25 2.56 -25.47
N THR A 129 -52.82 1.50 -24.81
CA THR A 129 -51.39 1.14 -24.65
C THR A 129 -50.73 0.43 -25.83
N ALA A 130 -51.48 -0.22 -26.71
CA ALA A 130 -50.90 -0.83 -27.91
C ALA A 130 -50.17 0.23 -28.77
N ASN A 131 -50.74 1.44 -28.85
CA ASN A 131 -50.23 2.52 -29.68
C ASN A 131 -48.98 3.21 -29.08
N LEU A 132 -48.83 3.28 -27.76
CA LEU A 132 -47.69 3.98 -27.14
C LEU A 132 -46.43 3.09 -27.08
N ALA A 133 -46.59 1.79 -26.80
CA ALA A 133 -45.47 0.85 -26.81
C ALA A 133 -44.87 0.70 -28.23
N GLU A 134 -45.70 0.67 -29.28
CA GLU A 134 -45.23 0.71 -30.66
C GLU A 134 -44.56 2.05 -31.03
N ALA A 135 -45.07 3.19 -30.53
CA ALA A 135 -44.47 4.49 -30.79
C ALA A 135 -43.08 4.65 -30.17
N VAL A 136 -42.86 4.13 -28.96
CA VAL A 136 -41.55 4.16 -28.29
C VAL A 136 -40.56 3.22 -28.99
N ALA A 137 -40.99 2.02 -29.38
CA ALA A 137 -40.14 1.08 -30.13
C ALA A 137 -39.74 1.63 -31.52
N ASN A 138 -40.65 2.36 -32.19
CA ASN A 138 -40.34 3.03 -33.45
C ASN A 138 -39.40 4.24 -33.26
N ALA A 139 -39.54 5.00 -32.18
CA ALA A 139 -38.65 6.11 -31.86
C ALA A 139 -37.22 5.62 -31.54
N GLU A 140 -37.08 4.51 -30.80
CA GLU A 140 -35.79 3.89 -30.53
C GLU A 140 -35.11 3.37 -31.80
N LYS A 141 -35.87 2.81 -32.74
CA LYS A 141 -35.35 2.42 -34.07
C LYS A 141 -34.86 3.62 -34.89
N GLN A 142 -35.61 4.73 -34.90
CA GLN A 142 -35.23 5.94 -35.63
C GLN A 142 -33.95 6.57 -35.06
N GLN A 143 -33.79 6.59 -33.74
CA GLN A 143 -32.56 7.09 -33.10
C GLN A 143 -31.33 6.20 -33.31
N GLN A 144 -31.53 4.91 -33.59
CA GLN A 144 -30.44 4.01 -33.95
C GLN A 144 -29.99 4.23 -35.41
N LEU A 145 -30.94 4.45 -36.32
CA LEU A 145 -30.68 4.82 -37.71
C LEU A 145 -29.91 6.15 -37.82
N GLU A 146 -30.31 7.19 -37.08
CA GLU A 146 -29.60 8.49 -37.07
C GLU A 146 -28.20 8.45 -36.43
N LYS A 147 -27.84 7.37 -35.72
CA LYS A 147 -26.50 7.19 -35.15
C LYS A 147 -25.57 6.36 -36.02
N GLU A 148 -26.10 5.74 -37.08
CA GLU A 148 -25.34 4.89 -38.00
C GLU A 148 -24.96 5.61 -39.31
N ASP A 149 -25.53 6.79 -39.57
CA ASP A 149 -25.14 7.77 -40.60
C ASP A 149 -24.19 8.85 -40.04
#